data_AF-A0A2U8XA01-F1
#
_entry.id   AF-A0A2U8XA01-F1
#
_cell.length_a   1.000
_cell.length_b   1.000
_cell.length_c   1.000
_cell.angle_alpha   90.00
_cell.angle_beta   90.00
_cell.angle_gamma   90.00
#
_symmetry.space_group_name_H-M   'P 1'
#
loop_
_entity.id
_entity.type
_entity.pdbx_description
1 polymer ?
#
loop_
_entity_poly.entity_id
_entity_poly.type
_entity_poly.pdbx_seq_one_letter_code
_entity_poly.pdbx_strand_id
1 'polypeptide(L)' 'MLDYMRTMANGIAAVEAVADHVVEVAAELDADGQSGAADVLRMLARNHRVRSLELQCQLAALGGDYIALRQDTAGWM' A
#
# COMPACT_ATOMS: atom_id res chain seq x y z
N MET A 1 -15.00 -6.24 -11.07
CA MET A 1 -14.73 -5.22 -10.03
C MET A 1 -14.15 -5.82 -8.76
N LEU A 2 -14.84 -6.79 -8.15
CA LEU A 2 -14.38 -7.44 -6.90
C LEU A 2 -12.98 -8.06 -7.00
N ASP A 3 -12.63 -8.74 -8.09
CA ASP A 3 -11.29 -9.31 -8.25
C ASP A 3 -10.20 -8.23 -8.38
N TYR A 4 -10.52 -7.10 -9.02
CA TYR A 4 -9.60 -5.96 -9.11
C TYR A 4 -9.39 -5.30 -7.73
N MET A 5 -10.46 -5.11 -6.96
CA MET A 5 -10.38 -4.65 -5.56
C MET A 5 -9.55 -5.59 -4.69
N ARG A 6 -9.71 -6.91 -4.87
CA ARG A 6 -8.91 -7.93 -4.17
C ARG A 6 -7.43 -7.84 -4.54
N THR A 7 -7.11 -7.67 -5.83
CA THR A 7 -5.74 -7.46 -6.28
C THR A 7 -5.11 -6.20 -5.68
N MET A 8 -5.88 -5.10 -5.59
CA MET A 8 -5.40 -3.88 -4.94
C MET A 8 -5.14 -4.08 -3.45
N ALA A 9 -6.06 -4.75 -2.73
CA ALA A 9 -5.87 -5.07 -1.31
C ALA A 9 -4.61 -5.92 -1.06
N ASN A 10 -4.37 -6.94 -1.89
CA ASN A 10 -3.14 -7.74 -1.81
C ASN A 10 -1.89 -6.91 -2.13
N GLY A 11 -1.97 -6.00 -3.10
CA GLY A 11 -0.89 -5.08 -3.46
C GLY A 11 -0.53 -4.12 -2.33
N ILE A 12 -1.52 -3.60 -1.62
CA ILE A 12 -1.32 -2.75 -0.43
C ILE A 12 -0.52 -3.51 0.64
N ALA A 13 -0.97 -4.72 0.99
CA ALA A 13 -0.28 -5.55 1.97
C ALA A 13 1.16 -5.88 1.56
N ALA A 14 1.41 -6.15 0.27
CA ALA A 14 2.75 -6.40 -0.25
C ALA A 14 3.67 -5.17 -0.13
N VAL A 15 3.16 -3.97 -0.45
CA VAL A 15 3.94 -2.72 -0.33
C VAL A 15 4.25 -2.40 1.13
N GLU A 16 3.32 -2.66 2.05
CA GLU A 16 3.55 -2.50 3.50
C GLU A 16 4.61 -3.47 4.01
N ALA A 17 4.54 -4.75 3.62
CA ALA A 17 5.55 -5.74 3.97
C ALA A 17 6.95 -5.36 3.47
N VAL A 18 7.05 -4.81 2.26
CA VAL A 18 8.33 -4.28 1.74
C VAL A 18 8.82 -3.10 2.56
N ALA A 19 7.92 -2.18 2.95
CA ALA A 19 8.30 -1.03 3.78
C ALA A 19 8.85 -1.46 5.15
N ASP A 20 8.27 -2.49 5.76
CA ASP A 20 8.72 -3.03 7.04
C ASP A 20 10.07 -3.74 6.91
N HIS A 21 10.21 -4.61 5.90
CA HIS A 21 11.47 -5.29 5.63
C HIS A 21 12.62 -4.31 5.36
N VAL A 22 12.38 -3.25 4.59
CA VAL A 22 13.40 -2.23 4.30
C VAL A 22 13.82 -1.47 5.57
N VAL A 23 12.92 -1.28 6.55
CA VAL A 23 13.28 -0.68 7.85
C VAL A 23 14.15 -1.62 8.69
N GLU A 24 13.86 -2.93 8.66
CA GLU A 24 14.68 -3.94 9.35
C GLU A 24 16.11 -3.93 8.79
N VAL A 25 16.27 -3.99 7.47
CA VAL A 25 17.59 -3.92 6.82
C VAL A 25 18.28 -2.59 7.11
N ALA A 26 17.54 -1.47 7.17
CA ALA A 26 18.12 -0.19 7.56
C ALA A 26 18.67 -0.22 9.00
N ALA A 27 18.01 -0.92 9.92
CA ALA A 27 18.48 -1.06 11.29
C ALA A 27 19.76 -1.91 11.39
N GLU A 28 19.86 -2.98 10.58
CA GLU A 28 21.08 -3.80 10.47
C GLU A 28 22.26 -2.97 9.93
N LEU A 29 22.04 -2.20 8.86
CA LEU A 29 23.08 -1.32 8.29
C LEU A 29 23.56 -0.25 9.27
N ASP A 30 22.66 0.30 10.09
CA ASP A 30 23.03 1.26 11.12
C ASP A 30 23.88 0.61 12.23
N ALA A 31 23.55 -0.62 12.63
CA ALA A 31 24.35 -1.38 13.59
C ALA A 31 25.76 -1.69 13.07
N ASP A 32 25.90 -1.86 11.76
CA ASP A 32 27.18 -2.05 11.05
C ASP A 32 27.93 -0.73 10.77
N GLY A 33 27.41 0.42 11.22
CA GLY A 33 28.03 1.73 11.03
C GLY A 33 27.86 2.31 9.62
N GLN A 34 26.96 1.73 8.81
CA GLN A 34 26.67 2.18 7.44
C GLN A 34 25.50 3.17 7.38
N SER A 35 25.52 4.22 8.21
CA SER A 35 24.36 5.11 8.39
C SER A 35 23.88 5.80 7.12
N GLY A 36 24.78 6.11 6.19
CA GLY A 36 24.37 6.69 4.90
C GLY A 36 23.50 5.74 4.06
N ALA A 37 23.77 4.44 4.10
CA ALA A 37 22.95 3.44 3.40
C ALA A 37 21.64 3.18 4.16
N ALA A 38 21.68 3.17 5.50
CA ALA A 38 20.48 3.06 6.34
C ALA A 38 19.48 4.20 6.07
N ASP A 39 19.95 5.43 5.91
CA ASP A 39 19.10 6.60 5.63
C ASP A 39 18.40 6.50 4.27
N VAL A 40 19.09 5.99 3.25
CA VAL A 40 18.49 5.72 1.93
C VAL A 40 17.37 4.69 2.05
N LEU A 41 17.58 3.62 2.82
CA LEU A 41 16.55 2.60 3.04
C LEU A 41 15.37 3.16 3.83
N ARG A 42 15.59 3.98 4.86
CA ARG A 42 14.49 4.67 5.57
C ARG A 42 13.66 5.55 4.64
N MET A 43 14.31 6.27 3.73
CA MET A 43 13.62 7.06 2.72
C MET A 43 12.79 6.17 1.78
N LEU A 44 13.35 5.05 1.32
CA LEU A 44 12.63 4.08 0.49
C LEU A 44 11.41 3.50 1.22
N ALA A 45 11.56 3.11 2.48
CA ALA A 45 10.45 2.62 3.29
C ALA A 45 9.34 3.67 3.47
N ARG A 46 9.70 4.95 3.65
CA ARG A 46 8.72 6.05 3.69
C ARG A 46 7.96 6.17 2.36
N ASN A 47 8.66 6.05 1.23
CA ASN A 47 8.01 6.08 -0.09
C ASN A 47 7.03 4.93 -0.28
N HIS A 48 7.38 3.71 0.17
CA HIS A 48 6.44 2.59 0.15
C HIS A 48 5.21 2.85 1.03
N ARG A 49 5.36 3.43 2.22
CA ARG A 49 4.21 3.80 3.08
C ARG A 49 3.32 4.85 2.44
N VAL A 50 3.89 5.89 1.81
CA VAL A 50 3.12 6.87 1.02
C VAL A 50 2.35 6.16 -0.10
N ARG A 51 3.00 5.24 -0.81
CA ARG A 51 2.36 4.47 -1.87
C ARG A 51 1.22 3.58 -1.37
N SER A 52 1.36 2.98 -0.18
CA SER A 52 0.27 2.24 0.47
C SER A 52 -0.95 3.14 0.69
N LEU A 53 -0.74 4.34 1.26
CA LEU A 53 -1.82 5.30 1.49
C LEU A 53 -2.53 5.72 0.19
N GLU A 54 -1.78 5.97 -0.89
CA GLU A 54 -2.37 6.26 -2.20
C GLU A 54 -3.26 5.12 -2.71
N LEU A 55 -2.79 3.87 -2.60
CA LEU A 55 -3.53 2.69 -3.02
C LEU A 55 -4.78 2.46 -2.15
N GLN A 56 -4.70 2.71 -0.85
CA GLN A 56 -5.84 2.65 0.07
C GLN A 56 -6.91 3.68 -0.32
N CYS A 57 -6.52 4.92 -0.65
CA CYS A 57 -7.43 5.95 -1.15
C CYS A 57 -8.10 5.53 -2.46
N GLN A 58 -7.34 4.97 -3.40
CA GLN A 58 -7.89 4.48 -4.68
C GLN A 58 -8.86 3.31 -4.48
N LEU A 59 -8.55 2.38 -3.57
CA LEU A 59 -9.43 1.26 -3.25
C LEU A 59 -10.73 1.74 -2.59
N ALA A 60 -10.66 2.74 -1.70
CA ALA A 60 -11.83 3.34 -1.09
C ALA A 60 -12.74 4.02 -2.12
N ALA A 61 -12.16 4.79 -3.05
CA ALA A 61 -12.91 5.41 -4.14
C ALA A 61 -13.62 4.36 -5.01
N LEU A 62 -12.89 3.31 -5.41
CA LEU A 62 -13.43 2.22 -6.20
C LEU A 62 -14.55 1.45 -5.48
N GLY A 63 -14.43 1.28 -4.17
CA GLY A 63 -15.48 0.69 -3.34
C GLY A 63 -16.77 1.53 -3.34
N GLY A 64 -16.64 2.86 -3.30
CA GLY A 64 -17.77 3.79 -3.44
C GLY A 64 -18.48 3.64 -4.79
N ASP A 65 -17.72 3.66 -5.88
CA ASP A 65 -18.26 3.49 -7.24
C ASP A 65 -18.98 2.14 -7.41
N TYR A 66 -18.43 1.07 -6.86
CA TYR A 66 -19.03 -0.27 -6.92
C TYR A 66 -20.37 -0.34 -6.16
N ILE A 67 -20.45 0.29 -4.99
CA ILE A 67 -21.70 0.36 -4.21
C ILE A 67 -22.77 1.16 -4.97
N ALA A 68 -22.41 2.32 -5.52
CA ALA A 68 -23.31 3.15 -6.31
C ALA A 68 -23.88 2.38 -7.51
N LEU A 69 -23.01 1.72 -8.29
CA LEU A 69 -23.43 0.90 -9.44
C LEU A 69 -24.39 -0.23 -9.03
N ARG A 70 -24.14 -0.89 -7.90
CA ARG A 70 -24.99 -1.98 -7.40
C ARG A 70 -26.37 -1.49 -6.94
N GLN A 71 -26.43 -0.31 -6.31
CA GLN A 71 -27.67 0.29 -5.87
C GLN A 71 -28.53 0.74 -7.05
N ASP A 72 -27.92 1.32 -8.08
CA ASP A 72 -28.60 1.65 -9.32
C ASP A 72 -29.19 0.38 -9.96
N THR A 73 -28.39 -0.68 -10.15
CA THR A 73 -28.92 -1.93 -10.75
C THR A 73 -30.03 -2.60 -9.93
N ALA A 74 -30.03 -2.44 -8.61
CA ALA A 74 -31.10 -2.95 -7.75
C ALA A 74 -32.39 -2.11 -7.81
N GLY A 75 -32.34 -0.86 -8.25
CA GLY A 75 -33.51 0.02 -8.38
C GLY A 75 -34.33 -0.18 -9.65
N TRP A 76 -33.81 -0.95 -10.63
CA TRP A 76 -34.49 -1.26 -11.90
C TRP A 76 -35.09 -2.68 -11.95
N MET A 77 -34.92 -3.47 -10.89
CA MET A 77 -35.52 -4.80 -10.69
C MET A 77 -36.66 -4.73 -9.69
#